data_AF-F2R3N6-F1
#
_entry.id   AF-F2R3N6-F1
#
_cell.length_a   1.000
_cell.length_b   1.000
_cell.length_c   1.000
_cell.angle_alpha   90.00
_cell.angle_beta   90.00
_cell.angle_gamma   90.00
#
_symmetry.space_group_name_H-M   'P 1'
#
loop_
_entity.id
_entity.type
_entity.pdbx_description
1 polymer ?
#
loop_
_entity_poly.entity_id
_entity_poly.type
_entity_poly.pdbx_seq_one_letter_code
_entity_poly.pdbx_strand_id
1 'polypeptide(L)'
;MAPMRRGLVHALAWSLATGAAVTLSWWGVHTVLSGTVYDPPRALPLPAGSTVDAAPADGDPRASSTRTPEIAEATASVTEQPTPSADPTTPATPSTSPSRPVRPTTQAPPATAPATESNVKSYTVDGGRVTFDLGTSSAELVSATPASGWQMQVWKQPSWIRVTFTADGREVSVFCVWHDTAPRVEIEDRAT
;
A
#
# COMPACT_ATOMS: atom_id res chain seq x y z
N MET A 1 -23.50 -7.68 -55.91
CA MET A 1 -23.78 -7.49 -54.47
C MET A 1 -22.84 -8.37 -53.65
N ALA A 2 -21.67 -7.88 -53.22
CA ALA A 2 -20.74 -8.66 -52.37
C ALA A 2 -19.74 -7.87 -51.48
N PRO A 3 -19.80 -6.55 -51.22
CA PRO A 3 -18.84 -5.90 -50.30
C PRO A 3 -19.29 -5.89 -48.82
N MET A 4 -20.59 -5.95 -48.51
CA MET A 4 -21.09 -5.71 -47.14
C MET A 4 -20.90 -6.89 -46.16
N ARG A 5 -20.95 -8.13 -46.64
CA ARG A 5 -20.79 -9.32 -45.76
C ARG A 5 -19.38 -9.42 -45.16
N ARG A 6 -18.34 -8.98 -45.89
CA ARG A 6 -16.94 -9.05 -45.42
C ARG A 6 -16.64 -8.06 -44.30
N GLY A 7 -17.21 -6.85 -44.34
CA GLY A 7 -17.04 -5.86 -43.27
C GLY A 7 -17.66 -6.31 -41.95
N LEU A 8 -18.84 -6.95 -42.02
CA LEU A 8 -19.56 -7.46 -40.85
C LEU A 8 -18.81 -8.61 -40.17
N VAL A 9 -18.24 -9.54 -40.95
CA VAL A 9 -17.41 -10.63 -40.41
C VAL A 9 -16.12 -10.10 -39.78
N HIS A 10 -15.50 -9.08 -40.37
CA HIS A 10 -14.27 -8.50 -39.82
C HIS A 10 -14.51 -7.75 -38.52
N ALA A 11 -15.61 -6.97 -38.43
CA ALA A 11 -16.02 -6.32 -37.20
C ALA A 11 -16.34 -7.33 -36.09
N LEU A 12 -17.01 -8.43 -36.42
CA LEU A 12 -17.32 -9.50 -35.47
C LEU A 12 -16.04 -10.21 -34.99
N ALA A 13 -15.13 -10.53 -35.91
CA ALA A 13 -13.84 -11.15 -35.58
C ALA A 13 -12.97 -10.24 -34.71
N TRP A 14 -12.91 -8.94 -35.03
CA TRP A 14 -12.19 -7.95 -34.23
C TRP A 14 -12.79 -7.79 -32.83
N SER A 15 -14.12 -7.79 -32.72
CA SER A 15 -14.81 -7.72 -31.43
C SER A 15 -14.55 -8.96 -30.58
N LEU A 16 -14.60 -10.17 -31.18
CA LEU A 16 -14.28 -11.43 -30.51
C LEU A 16 -12.83 -11.47 -30.02
N ALA A 17 -11.88 -11.04 -30.86
CA ALA A 17 -10.46 -10.99 -30.49
C ALA A 17 -10.22 -10.05 -29.30
N THR A 18 -10.86 -8.88 -29.29
CA THR A 18 -10.73 -7.91 -28.19
C THR A 18 -11.39 -8.42 -26.91
N GLY A 19 -12.56 -9.05 -27.03
CA GLY A 19 -13.22 -9.70 -25.90
C GLY A 19 -12.35 -10.79 -25.28
N ALA A 20 -11.73 -11.65 -26.09
CA ALA A 20 -10.82 -12.69 -25.63
C ALA A 20 -9.57 -12.12 -24.95
N ALA A 21 -9.00 -11.03 -25.47
CA ALA A 21 -7.85 -10.38 -24.85
C ALA A 21 -8.18 -9.80 -23.46
N VAL A 22 -9.34 -9.14 -23.34
CA VAL A 22 -9.80 -8.57 -22.06
C VAL A 22 -10.10 -9.66 -21.04
N THR A 23 -10.74 -10.76 -21.44
CA THR A 23 -11.04 -11.88 -20.52
C THR A 23 -9.77 -12.57 -20.05
N LEU A 24 -8.78 -12.77 -20.94
CA LEU A 24 -7.47 -13.32 -20.56
C LEU A 24 -6.69 -12.38 -19.62
N SER A 25 -6.74 -11.06 -19.86
CA SER A 25 -6.12 -10.06 -18.97
C SER A 25 -6.75 -10.07 -17.58
N TRP A 26 -8.09 -10.10 -17.52
CA TRP A 26 -8.83 -10.21 -16.25
C TRP A 26 -8.47 -11.49 -15.50
N TRP A 27 -8.50 -12.64 -16.17
CA TRP A 27 -8.16 -13.92 -15.55
C TRP A 27 -6.72 -13.94 -15.01
N GLY A 28 -5.75 -13.43 -15.77
CA GLY A 28 -4.35 -13.39 -15.35
C GLY A 28 -4.09 -12.50 -14.13
N VAL A 29 -4.73 -11.35 -14.05
CA VAL A 29 -4.63 -10.47 -12.87
C VAL A 29 -5.34 -11.11 -11.67
N HIS A 30 -6.55 -11.64 -11.87
CA HIS A 30 -7.35 -12.22 -10.80
C HIS A 30 -6.72 -13.48 -10.20
N THR A 31 -6.02 -14.30 -10.98
CA THR A 31 -5.32 -15.49 -10.47
C THR A 31 -4.12 -15.16 -9.59
N VAL A 32 -3.34 -14.12 -9.92
CA VAL A 32 -2.22 -13.67 -9.08
C VAL A 32 -2.73 -13.15 -7.74
N LEU A 33 -3.79 -12.34 -7.77
CA LEU A 33 -4.42 -11.80 -6.56
C LEU A 33 -5.12 -12.87 -5.72
N SER A 34 -5.74 -13.87 -6.34
CA SER A 34 -6.38 -14.98 -5.63
C SER A 34 -5.38 -16.04 -5.14
N GLY A 35 -4.22 -16.15 -5.80
CA GLY A 35 -3.15 -17.08 -5.45
C GLY A 35 -2.30 -16.63 -4.25
N THR A 36 -2.37 -15.35 -3.89
CA THR A 36 -1.90 -14.89 -2.57
C THR A 36 -2.96 -15.23 -1.54
N VAL A 37 -3.03 -16.50 -1.15
CA VAL A 37 -3.59 -16.90 0.12
C VAL A 37 -2.83 -16.11 1.17
N TYR A 38 -3.43 -14.99 1.57
CA TYR A 38 -3.07 -14.24 2.76
C TYR A 38 -3.10 -15.27 3.89
N ASP A 39 -1.94 -15.66 4.40
CA ASP A 39 -1.84 -16.43 5.63
C ASP A 39 -1.94 -15.42 6.78
N PRO A 40 -3.13 -15.24 7.39
CA PRO A 40 -3.23 -14.37 8.54
C PRO A 40 -2.32 -14.95 9.62
N PRO A 41 -1.46 -14.15 10.28
CA PRO A 41 -0.53 -14.67 11.27
C PRO A 41 -1.31 -15.40 12.38
N ARG A 42 -1.23 -16.73 12.38
CA ARG A 42 -1.76 -17.56 13.45
C ARG A 42 -0.93 -17.28 14.69
N ALA A 43 -1.58 -16.69 15.69
CA ALA A 43 -1.00 -16.53 17.01
C ALA A 43 -0.60 -17.91 17.56
N LEU A 44 0.70 -18.14 17.70
CA LEU A 44 1.23 -19.26 18.46
C LEU A 44 0.84 -19.05 19.93
N PRO A 45 0.27 -20.05 20.62
CA PRO A 45 0.03 -19.97 22.04
C PRO A 45 1.37 -19.76 22.76
N LEU A 46 1.53 -18.61 23.42
CA LEU A 46 2.60 -18.40 24.39
C LEU A 46 2.34 -19.37 25.56
N PRO A 47 3.31 -20.20 25.98
CA PRO A 47 3.19 -20.96 27.22
C PRO A 47 2.95 -19.97 28.36
N ALA A 48 1.75 -19.97 28.92
CA ALA A 48 1.47 -19.22 30.14
C ALA A 48 2.44 -19.72 31.22
N GLY A 49 3.20 -18.78 31.77
CA GLY A 49 4.13 -19.04 32.85
C GLY A 49 3.45 -19.77 34.00
N SER A 50 4.14 -20.80 34.46
CA SER A 50 4.20 -21.33 35.82
C SER A 50 3.23 -20.70 36.83
N THR A 51 2.08 -21.33 37.05
CA THR A 51 1.37 -21.24 38.33
C THR A 51 1.86 -22.36 39.24
N VAL A 52 2.63 -21.96 40.24
CA VAL A 52 3.01 -22.72 41.43
C VAL A 52 1.77 -23.10 42.22
N ASP A 53 1.61 -24.40 42.53
CA ASP A 53 1.20 -25.05 43.81
C ASP A 53 0.69 -26.48 43.45
N ALA A 54 1.14 -27.65 43.95
CA ALA A 54 1.84 -28.04 45.16
C ALA A 54 2.67 -29.34 44.93
N ALA A 55 3.72 -29.54 45.73
CA ALA A 55 4.74 -30.61 45.72
C ALA A 55 4.22 -31.99 46.26
N PRO A 56 5.03 -33.09 46.41
CA PRO A 56 6.47 -33.27 46.16
C PRO A 56 6.87 -34.60 45.44
N ALA A 57 8.02 -34.62 44.74
CA ALA A 57 8.86 -35.83 44.61
C ALA A 57 10.18 -35.51 43.88
N ASP A 58 11.27 -35.72 44.62
CA ASP A 58 12.63 -36.10 44.21
C ASP A 58 13.10 -35.92 42.76
N GLY A 59 14.24 -35.22 42.62
CA GLY A 59 15.22 -35.51 41.57
C GLY A 59 15.80 -34.28 40.87
N ASP A 60 16.87 -33.73 41.41
CA ASP A 60 17.81 -32.86 40.67
C ASP A 60 18.91 -33.74 40.02
N PRO A 61 19.74 -33.21 39.10
CA PRO A 61 19.49 -33.00 37.68
C PRO A 61 20.24 -34.04 36.81
N ARG A 62 19.77 -34.28 35.57
CA ARG A 62 20.55 -35.06 34.58
C ARG A 62 20.83 -34.27 33.32
N ALA A 63 21.98 -33.60 33.34
CA ALA A 63 22.80 -33.45 32.15
C ALA A 63 23.27 -34.86 31.72
N SER A 64 23.09 -35.22 30.45
CA SER A 64 23.92 -36.25 29.84
C SER A 64 24.00 -36.07 28.33
N SER A 65 25.22 -35.77 27.90
CA SER A 65 25.71 -35.80 26.54
C SER A 65 25.67 -37.21 25.96
N THR A 66 25.44 -37.32 24.65
CA THR A 66 25.91 -38.49 23.88
C THR A 66 26.71 -38.03 22.65
N ARG A 67 28.02 -38.03 22.86
CA ARG A 67 29.12 -38.54 22.01
C ARG A 67 29.04 -38.48 20.46
N THR A 68 30.07 -37.85 19.91
CA THR A 68 30.75 -37.98 18.61
C THR A 68 31.15 -39.43 18.27
N PRO A 69 31.28 -39.77 16.96
CA PRO A 69 32.61 -39.85 16.29
C PRO A 69 32.54 -39.29 14.84
N GLU A 70 33.58 -39.14 14.02
CA GLU A 70 35.03 -38.89 14.12
C GLU A 70 35.50 -38.82 12.64
N ILE A 71 36.24 -37.76 12.26
CA ILE A 71 37.27 -37.67 11.18
C ILE A 71 36.79 -37.86 9.71
N ALA A 72 37.27 -37.21 8.64
CA ALA A 72 38.54 -36.54 8.30
C ALA A 72 38.25 -35.41 7.27
N GLU A 73 38.90 -34.25 7.40
CA GLU A 73 40.07 -33.81 6.61
C GLU A 73 39.82 -33.52 5.12
N ALA A 74 39.83 -32.22 4.77
CA ALA A 74 40.34 -31.71 3.50
C ALA A 74 40.73 -30.22 3.64
N THR A 75 41.94 -30.03 4.18
CA THR A 75 43.03 -29.21 3.65
C THR A 75 42.74 -28.01 2.72
N ALA A 76 43.17 -26.84 3.20
CA ALA A 76 43.90 -25.76 2.53
C ALA A 76 43.19 -24.78 1.56
N SER A 77 43.23 -23.52 2.01
CA SER A 77 43.78 -22.32 1.34
C SER A 77 43.20 -21.88 -0.01
N VAL A 78 42.70 -20.64 -0.12
CA VAL A 78 43.43 -19.49 -0.70
C VAL A 78 42.78 -18.17 -0.24
N THR A 79 43.62 -17.26 0.24
CA THR A 79 43.50 -15.80 0.40
C THR A 79 42.81 -15.15 -0.82
N GLU A 80 41.98 -14.11 -0.72
CA GLU A 80 42.40 -12.72 -0.98
C GLU A 80 41.20 -11.77 -0.90
N GLN A 81 41.36 -10.69 -0.13
CA GLN A 81 40.68 -9.40 -0.28
C GLN A 81 41.74 -8.46 -0.88
N PRO A 82 41.47 -7.64 -1.93
CA PRO A 82 41.01 -6.26 -1.70
C PRO A 82 40.20 -5.55 -2.83
N THR A 83 39.08 -4.90 -2.44
CA THR A 83 38.59 -3.54 -2.85
C THR A 83 38.47 -3.16 -4.36
N PRO A 84 38.09 -1.91 -4.76
CA PRO A 84 36.77 -1.56 -5.31
C PRO A 84 36.80 -0.95 -6.74
N SER A 85 35.66 -0.87 -7.43
CA SER A 85 35.39 0.04 -8.58
C SER A 85 33.88 0.11 -8.82
N ALA A 86 33.23 1.27 -8.71
CA ALA A 86 33.08 2.31 -9.75
C ALA A 86 32.32 1.75 -10.98
N ASP A 87 31.24 2.32 -11.52
CA ASP A 87 30.57 3.62 -11.38
C ASP A 87 29.16 3.49 -12.03
N PRO A 88 28.30 4.52 -12.11
CA PRO A 88 26.85 4.40 -12.16
C PRO A 88 26.28 4.54 -13.58
N THR A 89 25.09 4.01 -13.82
CA THR A 89 24.32 4.33 -15.03
C THR A 89 23.10 5.18 -14.67
N THR A 90 23.18 6.43 -15.10
CA THR A 90 22.18 7.51 -15.15
C THR A 90 20.78 7.05 -15.55
N PRO A 91 19.73 7.62 -14.92
CA PRO A 91 18.49 7.93 -15.63
C PRO A 91 18.32 9.44 -15.84
N ALA A 92 17.70 9.73 -16.98
CA ALA A 92 17.54 11.04 -17.58
C ALA A 92 16.73 12.05 -16.73
N THR A 93 17.14 13.29 -16.88
CA THR A 93 16.51 14.55 -16.47
C THR A 93 15.07 14.72 -16.96
N PRO A 94 14.18 15.25 -16.10
CA PRO A 94 13.12 16.15 -16.55
C PRO A 94 13.50 17.61 -16.25
N SER A 95 13.28 18.43 -17.27
CA SER A 95 13.63 19.84 -17.36
C SER A 95 13.11 20.69 -16.20
N THR A 96 14.01 21.49 -15.64
CA THR A 96 13.71 22.68 -14.86
C THR A 96 12.97 23.72 -15.69
N SER A 97 11.87 24.26 -15.16
CA SER A 97 11.49 25.65 -15.41
C SER A 97 11.08 26.30 -14.08
N PRO A 98 11.65 27.45 -13.70
CA PRO A 98 11.49 28.03 -12.37
C PRO A 98 10.45 29.15 -12.35
N SER A 99 9.73 29.27 -11.22
CA SER A 99 9.10 30.49 -10.64
C SER A 99 8.19 29.99 -9.50
N ARG A 100 8.12 30.50 -8.27
CA ARG A 100 8.61 31.66 -7.52
C ARG A 100 8.12 31.40 -6.06
N PRO A 101 8.79 31.84 -4.97
CA PRO A 101 8.40 31.45 -3.62
C PRO A 101 7.12 32.20 -3.18
N VAL A 102 6.10 31.46 -2.73
CA VAL A 102 4.94 32.04 -2.05
C VAL A 102 4.94 31.59 -0.59
N ARG A 103 5.28 32.56 0.26
CA ARG A 103 5.04 32.61 1.70
C ARG A 103 3.57 32.25 2.01
N PRO A 104 3.24 31.56 3.12
CA PRO A 104 1.90 31.06 3.35
C PRO A 104 0.94 32.21 3.59
N THR A 105 0.03 32.44 2.66
CA THR A 105 -1.19 33.19 2.88
C THR A 105 -2.35 32.29 2.53
N THR A 106 -3.14 31.99 3.55
CA THR A 106 -4.51 31.51 3.51
C THR A 106 -5.28 32.06 2.31
N GLN A 107 -6.10 31.20 1.68
CA GLN A 107 -7.08 31.47 0.60
C GLN A 107 -6.65 31.03 -0.81
N ALA A 108 -7.15 29.86 -1.22
CA ALA A 108 -7.13 29.42 -2.62
C ALA A 108 -8.19 30.20 -3.45
N PRO A 109 -7.98 30.46 -4.76
CA PRO A 109 -8.94 31.16 -5.61
C PRO A 109 -10.10 30.23 -6.03
N PRO A 110 -11.33 30.75 -6.24
CA PRO A 110 -12.43 29.94 -6.73
C PRO A 110 -12.24 29.61 -8.22
N ALA A 111 -12.01 28.34 -8.52
CA ALA A 111 -12.20 27.83 -9.88
C ALA A 111 -13.70 27.77 -10.17
N THR A 112 -14.17 28.57 -11.13
CA THR A 112 -15.56 28.56 -11.58
C THR A 112 -15.80 27.31 -12.42
N ALA A 113 -16.47 26.31 -11.83
CA ALA A 113 -17.09 25.19 -12.54
C ALA A 113 -18.63 25.35 -12.47
N PRO A 114 -19.39 24.88 -13.47
CA PRO A 114 -20.85 25.03 -13.51
C PRO A 114 -21.49 24.35 -12.30
N ALA A 115 -22.56 24.97 -11.78
CA ALA A 115 -23.30 24.55 -10.59
C ALA A 115 -24.02 23.19 -10.78
N THR A 116 -23.25 22.12 -10.72
CA THR A 116 -23.67 20.87 -10.07
C THR A 116 -23.21 21.02 -8.62
N GLU A 117 -23.99 20.58 -7.64
CA GLU A 117 -23.73 20.76 -6.19
C GLU A 117 -22.50 19.96 -5.67
N SER A 118 -21.39 19.91 -6.42
CA SER A 118 -20.15 19.25 -6.01
C SER A 118 -19.44 20.10 -4.96
N ASN A 119 -19.57 19.68 -3.71
CA ASN A 119 -18.93 20.30 -2.57
C ASN A 119 -17.57 19.66 -2.35
N VAL A 120 -16.63 20.04 -3.22
CA VAL A 120 -15.25 19.57 -3.18
C VAL A 120 -14.47 20.31 -2.10
N LYS A 121 -13.90 19.57 -1.14
CA LYS A 121 -13.07 20.10 -0.05
C LYS A 121 -11.70 19.46 0.00
N SER A 122 -10.67 20.30 0.08
CA SER A 122 -9.28 19.88 0.27
C SER A 122 -8.82 20.08 1.71
N TYR A 123 -8.19 19.05 2.26
CA TYR A 123 -7.61 18.98 3.59
C TYR A 123 -6.08 18.88 3.43
N THR A 124 -5.36 19.82 4.03
CA THR A 124 -3.89 19.81 4.05
C THR A 124 -3.45 19.45 5.45
N VAL A 125 -2.59 18.44 5.56
CA VAL A 125 -2.02 17.93 6.80
C VAL A 125 -0.51 17.79 6.63
N ASP A 126 0.23 17.57 7.72
CA ASP A 126 1.69 17.37 7.66
C ASP A 126 2.08 16.25 6.69
N GLY A 127 1.27 15.18 6.65
CA GLY A 127 1.47 14.04 5.77
C GLY A 127 1.15 14.25 4.30
N GLY A 128 0.47 15.34 3.93
CA GLY A 128 0.11 15.61 2.54
C GLY A 128 -1.21 16.37 2.34
N ARG A 129 -1.82 16.17 1.18
CA ARG A 129 -3.09 16.79 0.79
C ARG A 129 -4.10 15.72 0.41
N VAL A 130 -5.32 15.85 0.90
CA VAL A 130 -6.46 14.98 0.55
C VAL A 130 -7.62 15.84 0.07
N THR A 131 -8.27 15.47 -1.02
CA THR A 131 -9.44 16.16 -1.55
C THR A 131 -10.60 15.19 -1.66
N PHE A 132 -11.72 15.55 -1.05
CA PHE A 132 -12.97 14.81 -1.12
C PHE A 132 -14.03 15.62 -1.86
N ASP A 133 -14.88 14.95 -2.61
CA ASP A 133 -16.18 15.50 -3.02
C ASP A 133 -17.21 15.04 -1.99
N LEU A 134 -17.84 15.99 -1.29
CA LEU A 134 -18.75 15.72 -0.18
C LEU A 134 -20.19 15.93 -0.63
N GLY A 135 -20.87 14.85 -1.00
CA GLY A 135 -22.29 14.87 -1.31
C GLY A 135 -23.19 14.99 -0.07
N THR A 136 -24.50 14.90 -0.26
CA THR A 136 -25.49 15.04 0.81
C THR A 136 -25.52 13.84 1.77
N SER A 137 -25.19 12.64 1.28
CA SER A 137 -25.24 11.38 2.05
C SER A 137 -24.06 10.45 1.79
N SER A 138 -23.08 10.87 0.99
CA SER A 138 -21.89 10.08 0.65
C SER A 138 -20.74 11.00 0.26
N ALA A 139 -19.51 10.49 0.32
CA ALA A 139 -18.33 11.20 -0.14
C ALA A 139 -17.49 10.35 -1.08
N GLU A 140 -16.79 11.01 -1.99
CA GLU A 140 -15.81 10.39 -2.89
C GLU A 140 -14.42 10.98 -2.66
N LEU A 141 -13.40 10.14 -2.70
CA LEU A 141 -12.01 10.60 -2.71
C LEU A 141 -11.62 11.02 -4.14
N VAL A 142 -11.43 12.31 -4.34
CA VAL A 142 -11.01 12.91 -5.61
C VAL A 142 -9.51 12.78 -5.81
N SER A 143 -8.73 13.15 -4.79
CA SER A 143 -7.26 13.07 -4.86
C SER A 143 -6.63 12.93 -3.48
N ALA A 144 -5.49 12.26 -3.41
CA ALA A 144 -4.64 12.24 -2.24
C ALA A 144 -3.17 12.26 -2.69
N THR A 145 -2.36 13.13 -2.10
CA THR A 145 -0.96 13.33 -2.47
C THR A 145 -0.13 13.42 -1.20
N PRO A 146 0.78 12.47 -0.93
CA PRO A 146 1.66 12.54 0.23
C PRO A 146 2.67 13.68 0.10
N ALA A 147 3.07 14.22 1.25
CA ALA A 147 4.25 15.06 1.35
C ALA A 147 5.52 14.21 1.19
N SER A 148 6.63 14.83 0.81
CA SER A 148 7.92 14.15 0.67
C SER A 148 8.34 13.46 1.97
N GLY A 149 8.76 12.20 1.89
CA GLY A 149 9.14 11.40 3.06
C GLY A 149 7.96 10.71 3.76
N TRP A 150 6.72 10.98 3.37
CA TRP A 150 5.54 10.31 3.91
C TRP A 150 5.07 9.18 3.00
N GLN A 151 4.73 8.05 3.59
CA GLN A 151 4.00 6.97 2.95
C GLN A 151 2.50 7.26 3.06
N MET A 152 1.72 6.83 2.06
CA MET A 152 0.27 7.04 2.03
C MET A 152 -0.45 5.70 1.83
N GLN A 153 -1.51 5.50 2.60
CA GLN A 153 -2.42 4.36 2.50
C GLN A 153 -3.86 4.85 2.45
N VAL A 154 -4.68 4.23 1.60
CA VAL A 154 -6.09 4.60 1.40
C VAL A 154 -6.97 3.38 1.59
N TRP A 155 -8.00 3.50 2.43
CA TRP A 155 -9.03 2.49 2.62
C TRP A 155 -10.39 3.11 2.29
N LYS A 156 -11.21 2.38 1.51
CA LYS A 156 -12.55 2.80 1.11
C LYS A 156 -13.56 1.75 1.53
N GLN A 157 -14.65 2.17 2.15
CA GLN A 157 -15.81 1.37 2.50
C GLN A 157 -17.10 2.13 2.13
N PRO A 158 -18.27 1.46 2.16
CA PRO A 158 -19.53 2.08 1.73
C PRO A 158 -19.93 3.35 2.51
N SER A 159 -19.46 3.47 3.76
CA SER A 159 -19.82 4.54 4.69
C SER A 159 -18.63 5.34 5.19
N TRP A 160 -17.43 5.09 4.66
CA TRP A 160 -16.23 5.83 5.07
C TRP A 160 -15.05 5.67 4.11
N ILE A 161 -14.15 6.65 4.13
CA ILE A 161 -12.85 6.63 3.47
C ILE A 161 -11.79 7.09 4.46
N ARG A 162 -10.71 6.33 4.63
CA ARG A 162 -9.55 6.72 5.45
C ARG A 162 -8.35 6.90 4.55
N VAL A 163 -7.64 8.01 4.71
CA VAL A 163 -6.33 8.24 4.12
C VAL A 163 -5.34 8.42 5.26
N THR A 164 -4.38 7.51 5.40
CA THR A 164 -3.36 7.58 6.44
C THR A 164 -2.02 7.87 5.82
N PHE A 165 -1.30 8.80 6.43
CA PHE A 165 0.07 9.16 6.09
C PHE A 165 1.00 8.73 7.22
N THR A 166 2.11 8.08 6.92
CA THR A 166 3.10 7.67 7.92
C THR A 166 4.51 8.12 7.54
N ALA A 167 5.27 8.66 8.49
CA ALA A 167 6.67 9.03 8.33
C ALA A 167 7.38 8.98 9.68
N ASP A 168 8.54 8.33 9.76
CA ASP A 168 9.45 8.40 10.91
C ASP A 168 8.78 8.23 12.30
N GLY A 169 7.86 7.26 12.43
CA GLY A 169 7.13 7.01 13.69
C GLY A 169 5.93 7.93 13.95
N ARG A 170 5.64 8.87 13.04
CA ARG A 170 4.44 9.69 13.01
C ARG A 170 3.40 9.09 12.06
N GLU A 171 2.14 9.27 12.42
CA GLU A 171 0.98 8.87 11.64
C GLU A 171 -0.06 10.00 11.65
N VAL A 172 -0.53 10.39 10.47
CA VAL A 172 -1.62 11.36 10.31
C VAL A 172 -2.72 10.74 9.44
N SER A 173 -3.91 10.58 9.99
CA SER A 173 -5.07 10.00 9.31
C SER A 173 -6.12 11.07 9.04
N VAL A 174 -6.57 11.18 7.78
CA VAL A 174 -7.75 11.93 7.37
C VAL A 174 -8.88 10.94 7.12
N PHE A 175 -9.90 10.98 7.96
CA PHE A 175 -11.01 10.03 7.97
C PHE A 175 -12.31 10.72 7.58
N CYS A 176 -12.88 10.36 6.44
CA CYS A 176 -14.18 10.81 6.00
C CYS A 176 -15.22 9.73 6.32
N VAL A 177 -16.27 10.04 7.07
CA VAL A 177 -17.31 9.10 7.50
C VAL A 177 -18.70 9.66 7.20
N TRP A 178 -19.61 8.80 6.76
CA TRP A 178 -21.02 9.12 6.52
C TRP A 178 -21.89 7.88 6.81
N HIS A 179 -22.92 8.04 7.64
CA HIS A 179 -23.93 7.00 7.86
C HIS A 179 -25.31 7.67 7.78
N ASP A 180 -25.99 7.51 6.65
CA ASP A 180 -27.30 8.11 6.35
C ASP A 180 -27.38 9.63 6.64
N THR A 181 -26.23 10.30 6.64
CA THR A 181 -26.04 11.70 7.03
C THR A 181 -24.97 12.35 6.17
N ALA A 182 -24.89 13.68 6.23
CA ALA A 182 -23.85 14.43 5.55
C ALA A 182 -22.45 13.96 5.99
N PRO A 183 -21.53 13.74 5.04
CA PRO A 183 -20.17 13.31 5.34
C PRO A 183 -19.43 14.28 6.25
N ARG A 184 -18.68 13.70 7.18
CA ARG A 184 -17.86 14.42 8.16
C ARG A 184 -16.41 14.01 7.95
N VAL A 185 -15.49 14.94 8.11
CA VAL A 185 -14.07 14.67 7.99
C VAL A 185 -13.41 14.94 9.33
N GLU A 186 -12.68 13.94 9.80
CA GLU A 186 -11.91 13.92 11.04
C GLU A 186 -10.44 13.79 10.69
N ILE A 187 -9.58 14.48 11.43
CA ILE A 187 -8.12 14.41 11.26
C ILE A 187 -7.54 13.94 12.58
N GLU A 188 -6.79 12.86 12.54
CA GLU A 188 -6.13 12.25 13.69
C GLU A 188 -4.62 12.26 13.48
N ASP A 189 -3.86 12.77 14.45
CA ASP A 189 -2.39 12.74 14.46
C ASP A 189 -1.92 11.88 15.65
N ARG A 190 -1.02 10.94 15.38
CA ARG A 190 -0.41 10.06 16.37
C ARG A 190 1.10 10.07 16.18
N ALA A 191 1.83 10.18 17.28
CA ALA A 191 3.27 9.99 17.33
C ALA A 191 3.60 8.83 18.28
N THR A 192 4.47 7.92 17.86
CA THR A 192 4.92 6.76 18.65
C THR A 192 6.25 7.06 19.34
#